data_AF-A0A7C3H5D0-F1
#
_entry.id   AF-A0A7C3H5D0-F1
#
_cell.length_a   1.000
_cell.length_b   1.000
_cell.length_c   1.000
_cell.angle_alpha   90.00
_cell.angle_beta   90.00
_cell.angle_gamma   90.00
#
_symmetry.space_group_name_H-M   'P 1'
#
loop_
_entity.id
_entity.type
_entity.pdbx_description
1 polymer ?
#
loop_
_entity_poly.entity_id
_entity_poly.type
_entity_poly.pdbx_seq_one_letter_code
_entity_poly.pdbx_strand_id
1 'polypeptide(L)'
;MNKRMDRCNPGFVAGMLVTVMLSGCVGLREAPQEPVTPASQPQYTPVPMPGTSTQALPPAETLNSSDLQPAAPQTYIVKKGDTLWDIAKRFLKKPWYWPEIWYTNPDIKNPHRIYPGDVISLYYVNGKPRLGINMKKVPGSTKLQPKIRTYPLDEKDVGIAIQSIRPFLIRPQVVSEEMLDNAPHILDSREARLIYGSNDEVYVHG
;
A
#
# COMPACT_ATOMS: atom_id res chain seq x y z
N MET A 1 -12.08 62.53 34.18
CA MET A 1 -13.44 62.18 34.63
C MET A 1 -13.72 60.75 34.19
N ASN A 2 -13.67 59.77 35.10
CA ASN A 2 -14.81 59.25 35.89
C ASN A 2 -15.88 58.65 34.94
N LYS A 3 -16.26 57.38 35.03
CA LYS A 3 -16.73 56.70 36.25
C LYS A 3 -16.88 55.19 36.00
N ARG A 4 -16.48 54.39 37.01
CA ARG A 4 -16.91 53.01 37.23
C ARG A 4 -18.44 52.91 37.24
N MET A 5 -19.00 51.72 37.02
CA MET A 5 -19.93 51.13 38.01
C MET A 5 -20.29 49.68 37.68
N ASP A 6 -19.68 48.79 38.45
CA ASP A 6 -20.27 47.52 38.88
C ASP A 6 -21.68 47.74 39.44
N ARG A 7 -22.60 46.80 39.20
CA ARG A 7 -23.67 46.49 40.15
C ARG A 7 -23.97 45.00 40.18
N CYS A 8 -23.89 44.49 41.41
CA CYS A 8 -24.33 43.19 41.88
C CYS A 8 -25.83 42.91 41.73
N ASN A 9 -26.10 41.60 41.65
CA ASN A 9 -27.25 40.80 42.09
C ASN A 9 -28.20 41.45 43.13
N PRO A 10 -29.49 41.07 43.14
CA PRO A 10 -29.92 40.12 44.18
C PRO A 10 -30.98 39.11 43.71
N GLY A 11 -30.93 37.90 44.29
CA GLY A 11 -31.89 36.84 44.03
C GLY A 11 -33.24 37.00 44.75
N PHE A 12 -34.20 36.12 44.45
CA PHE A 12 -35.08 35.46 45.42
C PHE A 12 -35.93 34.35 44.75
N VAL A 13 -35.70 33.11 45.21
CA VAL A 13 -36.69 32.08 45.64
C VAL A 13 -37.58 31.31 44.64
N ALA A 14 -37.79 30.04 45.05
CA ALA A 14 -38.71 28.98 44.59
C ALA A 14 -38.25 28.22 43.34
N GLY A 15 -37.97 26.92 43.32
CA GLY A 15 -38.37 25.82 44.20
C GLY A 15 -39.08 24.78 43.34
N MET A 16 -38.40 23.69 42.96
CA MET A 16 -39.03 22.38 42.78
C MET A 16 -37.97 21.30 42.61
N LEU A 17 -38.15 20.25 43.40
CA LEU A 17 -37.32 19.06 43.51
C LEU A 17 -37.78 18.07 42.45
N VAL A 18 -36.94 17.80 41.43
CA VAL A 18 -37.06 16.59 40.58
C VAL A 18 -35.65 16.12 40.23
N THR A 19 -35.19 15.12 40.95
CA THR A 19 -34.06 14.26 40.58
C THR A 19 -34.49 13.34 39.45
N VAL A 20 -33.91 13.49 38.26
CA VAL A 20 -33.90 12.45 37.23
C VAL A 20 -32.46 12.20 36.82
N MET A 21 -31.92 11.12 37.39
CA MET A 21 -30.69 10.45 36.93
C MET A 21 -31.01 9.68 35.67
N LEU A 22 -30.42 10.04 34.53
CA LEU A 22 -30.29 9.15 33.38
C LEU A 22 -28.87 9.30 32.81
N SER A 23 -27.95 8.61 33.47
CA SER A 23 -26.72 8.12 32.85
C SER A 23 -27.10 7.29 31.62
N GLY A 24 -26.72 7.76 30.44
CA GLY A 24 -26.82 7.02 29.19
C GLY A 24 -25.49 7.06 28.47
N CYS A 25 -24.54 6.23 28.89
CA CYS A 25 -23.37 5.92 28.07
C CYS A 25 -23.86 5.14 26.85
N VAL A 26 -23.83 5.76 25.67
CA VAL A 26 -24.04 5.07 24.40
C VAL A 26 -22.83 4.16 24.17
N GLY A 27 -22.92 2.92 24.65
CA GLY A 27 -22.02 1.84 24.26
C GLY A 27 -22.38 1.40 22.85
N LEU A 28 -21.46 1.62 21.91
CA LEU A 28 -21.55 1.01 20.58
C LEU A 28 -21.60 -0.51 20.76
N ARG A 29 -22.72 -1.09 20.33
CA ARG A 29 -22.92 -2.53 20.29
C ARG A 29 -22.12 -3.07 19.10
N GLU A 30 -20.97 -3.66 19.39
CA GLU A 30 -20.23 -4.49 18.44
C GLU A 30 -21.20 -5.55 17.87
N ALA A 31 -21.35 -5.59 16.55
CA ALA A 31 -22.13 -6.65 15.90
C ALA A 31 -21.48 -8.01 16.20
N PRO A 32 -22.24 -9.11 16.34
CA PRO A 32 -21.67 -10.44 16.45
C PRO A 32 -20.76 -10.71 15.24
N GLN A 33 -19.46 -10.82 15.49
CA GLN A 33 -18.52 -11.26 14.46
C GLN A 33 -18.78 -12.74 14.19
N GLU A 34 -19.20 -13.08 12.97
CA GLU A 34 -19.14 -14.46 12.51
C GLU A 34 -17.67 -14.94 12.61
N PRO A 35 -17.42 -16.19 13.03
CA PRO A 35 -16.07 -16.70 13.18
C PRO A 35 -15.36 -16.68 11.83
N VAL A 36 -14.50 -15.68 11.64
CA VAL A 36 -13.58 -15.61 10.50
C VAL A 36 -12.59 -16.76 10.63
N THR A 37 -12.89 -17.86 9.95
CA THR A 37 -11.93 -18.94 9.75
C THR A 37 -10.73 -18.34 9.03
N PRO A 38 -9.49 -18.44 9.56
CA PRO A 38 -8.32 -17.95 8.85
C PRO A 38 -8.24 -18.66 7.49
N ALA A 39 -8.40 -17.92 6.41
CA ALA A 39 -8.17 -18.45 5.07
C ALA A 39 -6.72 -18.96 5.01
N SER A 40 -6.56 -20.26 4.83
CA SER A 40 -5.25 -20.91 4.71
C SER A 40 -4.54 -20.33 3.49
N GLN A 41 -3.42 -19.65 3.71
CA GLN A 41 -2.58 -19.15 2.62
C GLN A 41 -2.09 -20.35 1.78
N PRO A 42 -2.12 -20.29 0.44
CA PRO A 42 -1.53 -21.35 -0.37
C PRO A 42 -0.05 -21.48 -0.01
N GLN A 43 0.34 -22.65 0.47
CA GLN A 43 1.73 -22.94 0.76
C GLN A 43 2.51 -22.88 -0.55
N TYR A 44 3.37 -21.87 -0.69
CA TYR A 44 4.30 -21.80 -1.80
C TYR A 44 5.32 -22.93 -1.61
N THR A 45 5.12 -24.07 -2.26
CA THR A 45 6.15 -25.10 -2.35
C THR A 45 7.33 -24.50 -3.12
N PRO A 46 8.51 -24.35 -2.51
CA PRO A 46 9.67 -23.85 -3.24
C PRO A 46 9.93 -24.81 -4.42
N VAL A 47 10.02 -24.24 -5.62
CA VAL A 47 10.47 -24.98 -6.81
C VAL A 47 11.82 -25.60 -6.47
N PRO A 48 12.00 -26.93 -6.61
CA PRO A 48 13.28 -27.56 -6.33
C PRO A 48 14.31 -26.99 -7.30
N MET A 49 15.23 -26.17 -6.80
CA MET A 49 16.45 -25.84 -7.54
C MET A 49 17.21 -27.14 -7.77
N PRO A 50 17.58 -27.50 -9.01
CA PRO A 50 18.44 -28.65 -9.24
C PRO A 50 19.81 -28.35 -8.63
N GLY A 51 20.15 -29.06 -7.55
CA GLY A 51 21.51 -29.12 -7.01
C GLY A 51 21.80 -28.23 -5.80
N THR A 52 20.94 -28.20 -4.78
CA THR A 52 21.40 -27.85 -3.43
C THR A 52 22.14 -29.05 -2.86
N SER A 53 23.45 -29.14 -3.10
CA SER A 53 24.31 -29.94 -2.24
C SER A 53 24.19 -29.37 -0.83
N THR A 54 23.65 -30.16 0.10
CA THR A 54 23.80 -29.94 1.54
C THR A 54 25.29 -30.06 1.89
N GLN A 55 26.06 -29.04 1.58
CA GLN A 55 27.28 -28.77 2.32
C GLN A 55 26.89 -27.89 3.50
N ALA A 56 27.12 -28.39 4.70
CA ALA A 56 27.19 -27.55 5.89
C ALA A 56 28.08 -26.35 5.56
N LEU A 57 27.60 -25.14 5.84
CA LEU A 57 28.41 -23.92 5.76
C LEU A 57 29.74 -24.21 6.48
N PRO A 58 30.89 -24.22 5.76
CA PRO A 58 32.17 -24.40 6.41
C PRO A 58 32.38 -23.25 7.42
N PRO A 59 33.16 -23.47 8.50
CA PRO A 59 33.45 -22.43 9.47
C PRO A 59 34.06 -21.24 8.74
N ALA A 60 33.49 -20.04 8.90
CA ALA A 60 33.89 -18.78 8.28
C ALA A 60 35.34 -18.74 7.77
N GLU A 61 35.53 -19.21 6.54
CA GLU A 61 36.85 -19.23 5.93
C GLU A 61 37.14 -17.79 5.47
N THR A 62 38.09 -17.13 6.12
CA THR A 62 38.55 -15.82 5.66
C THR A 62 38.98 -15.90 4.20
N LEU A 63 38.43 -15.01 3.35
CA LEU A 63 38.82 -14.88 1.95
C LEU A 63 40.34 -14.73 1.83
N ASN A 64 40.95 -15.56 1.00
CA ASN A 64 42.37 -15.46 0.65
C ASN A 64 42.51 -14.76 -0.71
N SER A 65 43.68 -14.20 -0.98
CA SER A 65 43.98 -13.58 -2.29
C SER A 65 43.80 -14.54 -3.46
N SER A 66 43.96 -15.85 -3.24
CA SER A 66 43.74 -16.91 -4.22
C SER A 66 42.28 -17.07 -4.67
N ASP A 67 41.32 -16.64 -3.85
CA ASP A 67 39.88 -16.79 -4.11
C ASP A 67 39.32 -15.66 -4.98
N LEU A 68 40.11 -14.59 -5.20
CA LEU A 68 39.77 -13.49 -6.10
C LEU A 68 39.92 -13.91 -7.57
N GLN A 69 39.09 -13.32 -8.43
CA GLN A 69 39.30 -13.43 -9.86
C GLN A 69 40.56 -12.65 -10.28
N PRO A 70 41.37 -13.20 -11.20
CA PRO A 70 42.57 -12.51 -11.68
C PRO A 70 42.27 -11.21 -12.43
N ALA A 71 41.05 -11.08 -12.98
CA ALA A 71 40.56 -9.87 -13.64
C ALA A 71 39.50 -9.12 -12.81
N ALA A 72 39.46 -9.32 -11.49
CA ALA A 72 38.52 -8.62 -10.63
C ALA A 72 38.74 -7.11 -10.70
N PRO A 73 37.70 -6.29 -10.97
CA PRO A 73 37.85 -4.85 -10.93
C PRO A 73 38.14 -4.38 -9.50
N GLN A 74 38.85 -3.27 -9.34
CA GLN A 74 39.07 -2.69 -8.02
C GLN A 74 37.78 -2.06 -7.46
N THR A 75 36.91 -1.56 -8.34
CA THR A 75 35.66 -0.87 -7.98
C THR A 75 34.55 -1.21 -8.99
N TYR A 76 33.31 -1.35 -8.49
CA TYR A 76 32.11 -1.61 -9.28
C TYR A 76 30.95 -0.71 -8.82
N ILE A 77 30.23 -0.11 -9.77
CA ILE A 77 29.02 0.69 -9.48
C ILE A 77 27.81 -0.21 -9.66
N VAL A 78 27.02 -0.36 -8.60
CA VAL A 78 25.80 -1.18 -8.58
C VAL A 78 24.78 -0.60 -9.56
N LYS A 79 24.23 -1.46 -10.42
CA LYS A 79 23.15 -1.12 -11.34
C LYS A 79 21.82 -1.68 -10.84
N LYS A 80 20.72 -1.14 -11.39
CA LYS A 80 19.38 -1.64 -11.09
C LYS A 80 19.25 -3.12 -11.48
N GLY A 81 18.92 -3.96 -10.50
CA GLY A 81 18.77 -5.41 -10.68
C GLY A 81 20.00 -6.23 -10.28
N ASP A 82 21.12 -5.60 -9.95
CA ASP A 82 22.29 -6.33 -9.42
C ASP A 82 22.00 -6.83 -8.00
N THR A 83 22.47 -8.05 -7.70
CA THR A 83 22.47 -8.63 -6.35
C THR A 83 23.90 -8.80 -5.83
N LEU A 84 24.08 -8.91 -4.51
CA LEU A 84 25.40 -9.22 -3.93
C LEU A 84 25.99 -10.52 -4.51
N TRP A 85 25.15 -11.49 -4.85
CA TRP A 85 25.58 -12.73 -5.50
C TRP A 85 26.12 -12.47 -6.92
N ASP A 86 25.42 -11.66 -7.72
CA ASP A 86 25.87 -11.28 -9.07
C ASP A 86 27.14 -10.46 -9.07
N ILE A 87 27.31 -9.62 -8.06
CA ILE A 87 28.52 -8.85 -7.85
C ILE A 87 29.65 -9.78 -7.41
N ALA A 88 29.43 -10.67 -6.43
CA ALA A 88 30.43 -11.64 -5.97
C ALA A 88 30.96 -12.49 -7.12
N LYS A 89 30.10 -12.88 -8.07
CA LYS A 89 30.47 -13.54 -9.33
C LYS A 89 31.47 -12.79 -10.21
N ARG A 90 31.70 -11.49 -9.98
CA ARG A 90 32.69 -10.68 -10.72
C ARG A 90 34.01 -10.52 -9.97
N PHE A 91 34.00 -10.62 -8.64
CA PHE A 91 35.17 -10.41 -7.80
C PHE A 91 35.81 -11.72 -7.33
N LEU A 92 35.01 -12.78 -7.16
CA LEU A 92 35.43 -14.05 -6.57
C LEU A 92 35.33 -15.19 -7.58
N LYS A 93 36.26 -16.15 -7.50
CA LYS A 93 36.18 -17.41 -8.24
C LYS A 93 34.99 -18.27 -7.77
N LYS A 94 34.63 -18.14 -6.50
CA LYS A 94 33.59 -18.91 -5.82
C LYS A 94 32.49 -17.97 -5.31
N PRO A 95 31.40 -17.78 -6.08
CA PRO A 95 30.41 -16.76 -5.77
C PRO A 95 29.62 -17.01 -4.49
N TRP A 96 29.52 -18.25 -4.02
CA TRP A 96 28.79 -18.63 -2.80
C TRP A 96 29.42 -18.12 -1.50
N TYR A 97 30.64 -17.58 -1.54
CA TYR A 97 31.26 -16.89 -0.39
C TYR A 97 30.75 -15.45 -0.20
N TRP A 98 29.73 -15.01 -0.96
CA TRP A 98 29.10 -13.71 -0.75
C TRP A 98 28.55 -13.46 0.68
N PRO A 99 28.09 -14.46 1.47
CA PRO A 99 27.67 -14.21 2.85
C PRO A 99 28.85 -13.83 3.75
N GLU A 100 30.02 -14.44 3.56
CA GLU A 100 31.25 -14.09 4.29
C GLU A 100 31.68 -12.65 4.01
N ILE A 101 31.54 -12.24 2.75
CA ILE A 101 31.71 -10.83 2.38
C ILE A 101 30.76 -9.98 3.21
N TRP A 102 29.47 -10.33 3.23
CA TRP A 102 28.46 -9.56 3.95
C TRP A 102 28.74 -9.47 5.46
N TYR A 103 29.12 -10.57 6.13
CA TYR A 103 29.48 -10.57 7.56
C TYR A 103 30.63 -9.63 7.91
N THR A 104 31.53 -9.39 6.96
CA THR A 104 32.65 -8.48 7.16
C THR A 104 32.25 -7.00 7.04
N ASN A 105 31.08 -6.71 6.47
CA ASN A 105 30.61 -5.36 6.20
C ASN A 105 29.45 -5.00 7.15
N PRO A 106 29.74 -4.56 8.38
CA PRO A 106 28.69 -4.17 9.34
C PRO A 106 27.83 -3.01 8.83
N ASP A 107 28.34 -2.21 7.89
CA ASP A 107 27.59 -1.12 7.25
C ASP A 107 26.36 -1.61 6.47
N ILE A 108 26.37 -2.86 6.02
CA ILE A 108 25.27 -3.47 5.27
C ILE A 108 24.35 -4.19 6.26
N LYS A 109 23.33 -3.51 6.78
CA LYS A 109 22.38 -4.12 7.74
C LYS A 109 21.55 -5.27 7.15
N ASN A 110 21.38 -5.32 5.84
CA ASN A 110 20.63 -6.37 5.15
C ASN A 110 21.27 -6.61 3.78
N PRO A 111 21.61 -7.86 3.43
CA PRO A 111 22.32 -8.19 2.19
C PRO A 111 21.51 -7.87 0.92
N HIS A 112 20.18 -7.80 1.01
CA HIS A 112 19.32 -7.41 -0.09
C HIS A 112 19.18 -5.89 -0.27
N ARG A 113 19.70 -5.08 0.67
CA ARG A 113 19.60 -3.61 0.62
C ARG A 113 20.85 -2.98 -0.01
N ILE A 114 21.09 -3.31 -1.27
CA ILE A 114 22.03 -2.55 -2.11
C ILE A 114 21.24 -1.72 -3.12
N TYR A 115 21.66 -0.48 -3.35
CA TYR A 115 20.96 0.44 -4.23
C TYR A 115 21.75 0.74 -5.50
N PRO A 116 21.07 1.04 -6.61
CA PRO A 116 21.74 1.54 -7.80
C PRO A 116 22.53 2.81 -7.50
N GLY A 117 23.80 2.84 -7.92
CA GLY A 117 24.72 3.94 -7.64
C GLY A 117 25.61 3.73 -6.40
N ASP A 118 25.41 2.66 -5.64
CA ASP A 118 26.37 2.26 -4.61
C ASP A 118 27.70 1.82 -5.26
N VAL A 119 28.81 2.13 -4.61
CA VAL A 119 30.15 1.81 -5.11
C VAL A 119 30.75 0.71 -4.26
N ILE A 120 31.02 -0.44 -4.87
CA ILE A 120 31.62 -1.60 -4.22
C ILE A 120 33.10 -1.62 -4.57
N SER A 121 33.96 -1.60 -3.57
CA SER A 121 35.41 -1.58 -3.74
C SER A 121 36.06 -2.76 -3.04
N LEU A 122 37.07 -3.32 -3.70
CA LEU A 122 37.97 -4.32 -3.13
C LEU A 122 39.12 -3.60 -2.41
N TYR A 123 39.28 -3.85 -1.11
CA TYR A 123 40.38 -3.32 -0.30
C TYR A 123 41.03 -4.42 0.55
N TYR A 124 42.24 -4.17 1.04
CA TYR A 124 42.97 -5.14 1.85
C TYR A 124 43.05 -4.64 3.29
N VAL A 125 42.63 -5.49 4.24
CA VAL A 125 42.77 -5.24 5.68
C VAL A 125 43.63 -6.34 6.26
N ASN A 126 44.76 -5.98 6.88
CA ASN A 126 45.71 -6.93 7.46
C ASN A 126 46.14 -8.02 6.44
N GLY A 127 46.37 -7.62 5.18
CA GLY A 127 46.77 -8.52 4.09
C GLY A 127 45.66 -9.41 3.52
N LYS A 128 44.44 -9.38 4.08
CA LYS A 128 43.30 -10.16 3.58
C LYS A 128 42.39 -9.31 2.68
N PRO A 129 41.99 -9.82 1.50
CA PRO A 129 41.05 -9.09 0.64
C PRO A 129 39.68 -9.02 1.30
N ARG A 130 39.11 -7.81 1.35
CA ARG A 130 37.75 -7.53 1.79
C ARG A 130 37.04 -6.76 0.67
N LEU A 131 35.81 -7.15 0.38
CA LEU A 131 34.94 -6.36 -0.48
C LEU A 131 34.09 -5.50 0.44
N GLY A 132 33.97 -4.21 0.19
CA GLY A 132 33.04 -3.38 0.95
C GLY A 132 32.48 -2.24 0.13
N ILE A 133 31.35 -1.72 0.60
CA ILE A 133 30.58 -0.73 -0.13
C ILE A 133 31.01 0.65 0.37
N ASN A 134 31.69 1.41 -0.48
CA ASN A 134 31.84 2.83 -0.27
C ASN A 134 30.48 3.48 -0.49
N MET A 135 29.73 3.70 0.60
CA MET A 135 28.50 4.51 0.60
C MET A 135 28.77 5.99 0.32
N LYS A 136 30.01 6.37 -0.04
CA LYS A 136 30.29 7.66 -0.67
C LYS A 136 29.50 7.71 -1.97
N LYS A 137 28.26 8.21 -1.84
CA LYS A 137 27.37 8.58 -2.91
C LYS A 137 28.19 9.13 -4.06
N VAL A 138 28.01 8.54 -5.25
CA VAL A 138 28.56 9.08 -6.48
C VAL A 138 28.32 10.59 -6.49
N PRO A 139 29.35 11.44 -6.65
CA PRO A 139 29.14 12.87 -6.80
C PRO A 139 28.22 13.08 -8.01
N GLY A 140 26.98 13.52 -7.75
CA GLY A 140 25.91 13.58 -8.75
C GLY A 140 24.69 12.68 -8.48
N SER A 141 24.69 11.84 -7.44
CA SER A 141 23.47 11.15 -7.01
C SER A 141 22.54 12.16 -6.32
N THR A 142 21.71 12.83 -7.11
CA THR A 142 20.67 13.74 -6.61
C THR A 142 19.82 12.99 -5.60
N LYS A 143 19.87 13.40 -4.33
CA LYS A 143 19.01 12.85 -3.28
C LYS A 143 17.57 13.21 -3.64
N LEU A 144 16.84 12.27 -4.26
CA LEU A 144 15.42 12.43 -4.49
C LEU A 144 14.74 12.50 -3.12
N GLN A 145 14.17 13.66 -2.82
CA GLN A 145 13.37 13.88 -1.64
C GLN A 145 11.89 13.83 -2.05
N PRO A 146 10.98 13.34 -1.20
CA PRO A 146 9.56 13.40 -1.47
C PRO A 146 9.18 14.86 -1.71
N LYS A 147 8.59 15.14 -2.88
CA LYS A 147 8.10 16.46 -3.24
C LYS A 147 6.60 16.35 -3.48
N ILE A 148 5.82 17.09 -2.71
CA ILE A 148 4.39 17.26 -2.95
C ILE A 148 4.26 17.88 -4.34
N ARG A 149 3.51 17.22 -5.23
CA ARG A 149 3.10 17.78 -6.50
C ARG A 149 1.73 18.39 -6.31
N THR A 150 1.65 19.72 -6.35
CA THR A 150 0.39 20.43 -6.45
C THR A 150 0.13 20.72 -7.91
N TYR A 151 -1.09 20.44 -8.34
CA TYR A 151 -1.60 20.84 -9.64
C TYR A 151 -2.79 21.76 -9.37
N PRO A 152 -2.88 22.94 -10.03
CA PRO A 152 -4.12 23.69 -10.01
C PRO A 152 -5.21 22.79 -10.59
N LEU A 153 -6.34 22.70 -9.88
CA LEU A 153 -7.48 21.93 -10.32
C LEU A 153 -8.17 22.74 -11.42
N ASP A 154 -8.21 22.22 -12.66
CA ASP A 154 -8.94 22.89 -13.73
C ASP A 154 -10.44 22.77 -13.43
N GLU A 155 -11.23 23.80 -13.73
CA GLU A 155 -12.68 23.83 -13.50
C GLU A 155 -13.42 22.67 -14.20
N LYS A 156 -12.87 22.18 -15.32
CA LYS A 156 -13.36 20.99 -16.06
C LYS A 156 -13.13 19.66 -15.34
N ASP A 157 -12.25 19.63 -14.34
CA ASP A 157 -11.95 18.44 -13.53
C ASP A 157 -12.85 18.37 -12.28
N VAL A 158 -13.63 19.43 -12.00
CA VAL A 158 -14.56 19.47 -10.86
C VAL A 158 -15.99 19.31 -11.34
N GLY A 159 -16.43 18.06 -11.38
CA GLY A 159 -17.85 17.75 -11.50
C GLY A 159 -18.13 16.59 -12.41
N ILE A 160 -18.88 15.61 -11.91
CA ILE A 160 -19.50 14.62 -12.77
C ILE A 160 -20.60 15.36 -13.53
N ALA A 161 -20.51 15.42 -14.87
CA ALA A 161 -21.53 16.04 -15.68
C ALA A 161 -22.90 15.42 -15.37
N ILE A 162 -23.93 16.25 -15.15
CA ILE A 162 -25.29 15.78 -14.82
C ILE A 162 -25.81 14.77 -15.84
N GLN A 163 -25.39 14.89 -17.11
CA GLN A 163 -25.73 13.99 -18.19
C GLN A 163 -25.22 12.55 -17.96
N SER A 164 -24.05 12.40 -17.34
CA SER A 164 -23.43 11.10 -17.08
C SER A 164 -24.13 10.33 -15.96
N ILE A 165 -24.81 11.01 -15.04
CA ILE A 165 -25.55 10.38 -13.93
C ILE A 165 -27.05 10.22 -14.19
N ARG A 166 -27.62 10.91 -15.20
CA ARG A 166 -29.05 10.85 -15.53
C ARG A 166 -29.64 9.43 -15.64
N PRO A 167 -28.98 8.42 -16.24
CA PRO A 167 -29.52 7.06 -16.31
C PRO A 167 -29.64 6.37 -14.94
N PHE A 168 -28.84 6.80 -13.97
CA PHE A 168 -28.81 6.25 -12.60
C PHE A 168 -29.66 7.06 -11.62
N LEU A 169 -30.08 8.26 -12.01
CA LEU A 169 -31.06 9.04 -11.27
C LEU A 169 -32.43 8.42 -11.51
N ILE A 170 -32.83 7.52 -10.60
CA ILE A 170 -34.21 7.05 -10.48
C ILE A 170 -35.10 8.29 -10.41
N ARG A 171 -36.07 8.41 -11.31
CA ARG A 171 -37.08 9.47 -11.27
C ARG A 171 -38.29 8.94 -10.50
N PRO A 172 -38.35 9.08 -9.16
CA PRO A 172 -39.56 8.71 -8.45
C PRO A 172 -40.70 9.61 -8.95
N GLN A 173 -41.74 8.98 -9.50
CA GLN A 173 -43.00 9.67 -9.79
C GLN A 173 -43.97 9.39 -8.65
N VAL A 174 -44.60 10.45 -8.14
CA VAL A 174 -45.72 10.34 -7.21
C VAL A 174 -46.98 10.34 -8.06
N VAL A 175 -47.73 9.23 -8.02
CA VAL A 175 -48.99 9.05 -8.75
C VAL A 175 -50.14 8.88 -7.76
N SER A 176 -51.35 9.30 -8.15
CA SER A 176 -52.56 9.03 -7.38
C SER A 176 -53.02 7.58 -7.59
N GLU A 177 -53.81 7.06 -6.65
CA GLU A 177 -54.38 5.70 -6.73
C GLU A 177 -55.24 5.53 -7.99
N GLU A 178 -56.11 6.50 -8.29
CA GLU A 178 -56.92 6.51 -9.50
C GLU A 178 -56.09 6.46 -10.80
N MET A 179 -54.92 7.11 -10.80
CA MET A 179 -54.02 7.09 -11.96
C MET A 179 -53.31 5.75 -12.09
N LEU A 180 -53.01 5.08 -10.96
CA LEU A 180 -52.39 3.76 -10.94
C LEU A 180 -53.36 2.67 -11.42
N ASP A 181 -54.62 2.72 -10.98
CA ASP A 181 -55.64 1.74 -11.36
C ASP A 181 -56.03 1.81 -12.84
N ASN A 182 -55.99 3.02 -13.41
CA ASN A 182 -56.26 3.25 -14.83
C ASN A 182 -54.99 3.24 -15.70
N ALA A 183 -53.82 2.93 -15.13
CA ALA A 183 -52.59 2.89 -15.90
C ALA A 183 -52.57 1.69 -16.85
N PRO A 184 -52.11 1.86 -18.11
CA PRO A 184 -51.85 0.74 -18.99
C PRO A 184 -50.86 -0.24 -18.36
N HIS A 185 -51.15 -1.53 -18.41
CA HIS A 185 -50.31 -2.59 -17.90
C HIS A 185 -49.87 -3.56 -19.01
N ILE A 186 -48.67 -4.11 -18.86
CA ILE A 186 -48.11 -5.10 -19.78
C ILE A 186 -48.76 -6.44 -19.44
N LEU A 187 -49.42 -7.06 -20.42
CA LEU A 187 -50.04 -8.38 -20.27
C LEU A 187 -49.01 -9.50 -20.42
N ASP A 188 -48.20 -9.42 -21.49
CA ASP A 188 -47.22 -10.44 -21.82
C ASP A 188 -46.18 -9.93 -22.86
N SER A 189 -45.12 -10.69 -23.07
CA SER A 189 -44.16 -10.51 -24.16
C SER A 189 -43.89 -11.83 -24.88
N ARG A 190 -43.46 -11.72 -26.15
CA ARG A 190 -43.08 -12.87 -26.98
C ARG A 190 -41.99 -13.74 -26.32
N GLU A 191 -41.09 -13.12 -25.57
CA GLU A 191 -40.04 -13.79 -24.81
C GLU A 191 -40.31 -13.50 -23.33
N ALA A 192 -40.56 -14.53 -22.51
CA ALA A 192 -40.92 -14.39 -21.09
C ALA A 192 -39.76 -13.89 -20.20
N ARG A 193 -39.29 -12.66 -20.43
CA ARG A 193 -38.17 -12.01 -19.75
C ARG A 193 -38.63 -10.80 -18.93
N LEU A 194 -37.89 -10.46 -17.88
CA LEU A 194 -38.27 -9.38 -16.96
C LEU A 194 -37.82 -7.99 -17.43
N ILE A 195 -36.91 -7.91 -18.41
CA ILE A 195 -36.31 -6.65 -18.87
C ILE A 195 -36.47 -6.58 -20.39
N TYR A 196 -37.02 -5.47 -20.86
CA TYR A 196 -37.27 -5.21 -22.28
C TYR A 196 -36.50 -3.98 -22.75
N GLY A 197 -35.98 -4.03 -23.96
CA GLY A 197 -35.25 -2.97 -24.62
C GLY A 197 -35.93 -2.46 -25.88
N SER A 198 -35.23 -1.59 -26.60
CA SER A 198 -35.67 -1.17 -27.93
C SER A 198 -35.75 -2.37 -28.89
N ASN A 199 -36.81 -2.44 -29.69
CA ASN A 199 -37.15 -3.51 -30.63
C ASN A 199 -37.77 -4.78 -30.03
N ASP A 200 -38.09 -4.79 -28.73
CA ASP A 200 -38.86 -5.88 -28.14
C ASP A 200 -40.36 -5.71 -28.37
N GLU A 201 -41.04 -6.81 -28.69
CA GLU A 201 -42.50 -6.86 -28.82
C GLU A 201 -43.15 -7.15 -27.46
N VAL A 202 -44.06 -6.27 -27.04
CA VAL A 202 -44.84 -6.38 -25.80
C VAL A 202 -46.31 -6.12 -26.07
N TYR A 203 -47.19 -6.86 -25.39
CA TYR A 203 -48.64 -6.68 -25.46
C TYR A 203 -49.11 -5.89 -24.24
N VAL A 204 -49.90 -4.85 -24.48
CA VAL A 204 -50.35 -3.90 -23.46
C VAL A 204 -51.87 -3.84 -23.43
N HIS A 205 -52.44 -3.75 -22.24
CA HIS A 205 -53.84 -3.44 -22.01
C HIS A 205 -53.95 -2.09 -21.31
N GLY A 206 -54.85 -1.23 -21.78
CA GLY A 206 -55.10 0.09 -21.23
C GLY A 206 -56.48 0.58 -21.60
#